data_AF-D8JQ61-F1
#
_entry.id   AF-D8JQ61-F1
#
_cell.length_a   1.000
_cell.length_b   1.000
_cell.length_c   1.000
_cell.angle_alpha   90.00
_cell.angle_beta   90.00
_cell.angle_gamma   90.00
#
_symmetry.space_group_name_H-M   'P 1'
#
loop_
_entity.id
_entity.type
_entity.pdbx_description
1 polymer ?
#
loop_
_entity_poly.entity_id
_entity_poly.type
_entity_poly.pdbx_seq_one_letter_code
_entity_poly.pdbx_strand_id
1 'polypeptide(L)'
;MSVSPEINLELHPKQALALETDATEVLYGGAAGGGKSHLMRVAATLWCSAIPGLQVYLFRRVREDLIKNHMEGPKGFRAMLAPWVLCGFVRIVDDEIRFWNGSKIYLCHCKDEKDIYKYQGAEIHVLLIDELTHFTESMYRFLRSRVRMVGLKLQEAWKRRFPRILAGANPGNVGHLWVKSTFVDGAESYAVRDMEPEDGGMKRQFIRAVLEDNPSMTTDDPGYEQKLSGLGSKSLVQAMRFGDWDVIEGAFFDCWATERHVIRPFAVPELWTKLMSGDWGSAKPFSFGWWTVVSDDFEAETALGRKIVLPRGCLVRYREWYGMQTGKPNTGLKLTAEQVALGLVDREPTTEKIDYRVLDPAAFTADGGPSIADRMRDAARTKTRSLVFRRADNARVPARGAMGGWDQVRQRMIGDEEGRPMMAVFSNCLDFIRTVPALQHDQTRPEDIDTDGEDHAGDEGRYACMSRPWSRKAPAPTTAQASGYKRLNEDRNSDGWKSR
;
A
#
# COMPACT_ATOMS: atom_id res chain seq x y z
N MET A 1 30.13 7.59 -42.96
CA MET A 1 29.01 6.62 -43.09
C MET A 1 27.73 7.39 -42.85
N SER A 2 26.77 7.35 -43.78
CA SER A 2 25.43 7.92 -43.56
C SER A 2 24.80 7.17 -42.39
N VAL A 3 24.56 7.84 -41.27
CA VAL A 3 23.87 7.25 -40.12
C VAL A 3 22.38 7.28 -40.45
N SER A 4 21.74 6.11 -40.56
CA SER A 4 20.29 6.03 -40.77
C SER A 4 19.56 6.68 -39.58
N PRO A 5 18.57 7.57 -39.80
CA PRO A 5 17.79 8.15 -38.73
C PRO A 5 16.70 7.19 -38.18
N GLU A 6 16.66 5.94 -38.63
CA GLU A 6 15.65 4.98 -38.19
C GLU A 6 15.81 4.62 -36.70
N ILE A 7 14.69 4.61 -35.98
CA ILE A 7 14.60 4.14 -34.60
C ILE A 7 13.47 3.10 -34.51
N ASN A 8 13.65 2.09 -33.64
CA ASN A 8 12.61 1.09 -33.40
C ASN A 8 11.70 1.55 -32.24
N LEU A 9 10.42 1.79 -32.56
CA LEU A 9 9.36 2.15 -31.62
C LEU A 9 8.25 1.10 -31.54
N GLU A 10 8.57 -0.17 -31.83
CA GLU A 10 7.61 -1.27 -31.78
C GLU A 10 7.01 -1.45 -30.39
N LEU A 11 5.70 -1.72 -30.39
CA LEU A 11 4.90 -2.00 -29.21
C LEU A 11 4.12 -3.28 -29.44
N HIS A 12 4.00 -4.09 -28.38
CA HIS A 12 3.10 -5.23 -28.35
C HIS A 12 1.64 -4.75 -28.31
N PRO A 13 0.67 -5.60 -28.71
CA PRO A 13 -0.73 -5.17 -28.90
C PRO A 13 -1.35 -4.45 -27.69
N LYS A 14 -1.07 -4.92 -26.46
CA LYS A 14 -1.63 -4.28 -25.27
C LYS A 14 -0.95 -2.95 -24.91
N GLN A 15 0.33 -2.80 -25.24
CA GLN A 15 1.02 -1.52 -25.13
C GLN A 15 0.47 -0.52 -26.16
N ALA A 16 0.24 -0.97 -27.40
CA ALA A 16 -0.40 -0.15 -28.44
C ALA A 16 -1.81 0.28 -28.03
N LEU A 17 -2.62 -0.60 -27.43
CA LEU A 17 -3.95 -0.26 -26.88
C LEU A 17 -3.87 0.90 -25.87
N ALA A 18 -2.91 0.85 -24.95
CA ALA A 18 -2.70 1.91 -23.95
C ALA A 18 -2.16 3.21 -24.55
N LEU A 19 -1.37 3.13 -25.62
CA LEU A 19 -0.95 4.28 -26.40
C LEU A 19 -2.17 4.92 -27.08
N GLU A 20 -3.01 4.11 -27.73
CA GLU A 20 -4.06 4.50 -28.69
C GLU A 20 -5.40 4.90 -28.08
N THR A 21 -5.70 4.48 -26.85
CA THR A 21 -6.98 4.76 -26.19
C THR A 21 -7.34 6.26 -26.13
N ASP A 22 -8.65 6.53 -26.11
CA ASP A 22 -9.25 7.87 -25.93
C ASP A 22 -9.30 8.34 -24.47
N ALA A 23 -8.98 7.48 -23.50
CA ALA A 23 -8.89 7.87 -22.10
C ALA A 23 -7.77 8.89 -21.86
N THR A 24 -8.05 9.97 -21.12
CA THR A 24 -7.06 11.01 -20.81
C THR A 24 -6.28 10.71 -19.53
N GLU A 25 -6.72 9.74 -18.72
CA GLU A 25 -6.07 9.28 -17.48
C GLU A 25 -5.96 7.75 -17.48
N VAL A 26 -4.80 7.21 -17.86
CA VAL A 26 -4.62 5.77 -18.09
C VAL A 26 -3.66 5.17 -17.07
N LEU A 27 -4.07 4.06 -16.44
CA LEU A 27 -3.15 3.16 -15.72
C LEU A 27 -2.91 1.90 -16.56
N TYR A 28 -1.68 1.75 -17.07
CA TYR A 28 -1.18 0.50 -17.66
C TYR A 28 -0.39 -0.26 -16.59
N GLY A 29 -1.07 -1.06 -15.78
CA GLY A 29 -0.54 -1.61 -14.52
C GLY A 29 -0.83 -3.09 -14.29
N GLY A 30 -0.06 -3.74 -13.42
CA GLY A 30 -0.18 -5.17 -13.14
C GLY A 30 1.17 -5.82 -12.87
N ALA A 31 1.46 -6.94 -13.55
CA ALA A 31 2.65 -7.74 -13.29
C ALA A 31 3.96 -7.02 -13.66
N ALA A 32 5.05 -7.44 -13.03
CA ALA A 32 6.40 -7.10 -13.44
C ALA A 32 6.69 -7.65 -14.85
N GLY A 33 7.54 -6.96 -15.61
CA GLY A 33 7.92 -7.39 -16.96
C GLY A 33 6.89 -7.11 -18.07
N GLY A 34 5.68 -6.63 -17.76
CA GLY A 34 4.65 -6.29 -18.77
C GLY A 34 4.96 -5.11 -19.71
N GLY A 35 6.20 -4.60 -19.75
CA GLY A 35 6.62 -3.60 -20.74
C GLY A 35 6.16 -2.16 -20.49
N LYS A 36 5.78 -1.82 -19.24
CA LYS A 36 5.23 -0.50 -18.85
C LYS A 36 6.19 0.66 -19.10
N SER A 37 7.42 0.56 -18.61
CA SER A 37 8.43 1.62 -18.77
C SER A 37 8.85 1.80 -20.24
N HIS A 38 8.88 0.71 -21.03
CA HIS A 38 9.12 0.78 -22.48
C HIS A 38 8.01 1.54 -23.20
N LEU A 39 6.74 1.21 -22.91
CA LEU A 39 5.59 1.94 -23.45
C LEU A 39 5.69 3.44 -23.18
N MET A 40 6.06 3.86 -21.96
CA MET A 40 6.21 5.29 -21.65
C MET A 40 7.28 5.98 -22.48
N ARG A 41 8.44 5.33 -22.70
CA ARG A 41 9.52 5.88 -23.53
C ARG A 41 9.09 6.02 -24.99
N VAL A 42 8.42 5.01 -25.53
CA VAL A 42 7.89 5.05 -26.89
C VAL A 42 6.82 6.12 -27.02
N ALA A 43 5.87 6.19 -26.08
CA ALA A 43 4.80 7.18 -26.08
C ALA A 43 5.36 8.61 -26.03
N ALA A 44 6.31 8.89 -25.12
CA ALA A 44 6.97 10.18 -25.03
C ALA A 44 7.67 10.57 -26.34
N THR A 45 8.44 9.64 -26.91
CA THR A 45 9.19 9.86 -28.15
C THR A 45 8.26 10.13 -29.33
N LEU A 46 7.24 9.29 -29.50
CA LEU A 46 6.28 9.39 -30.58
C LEU A 46 5.48 10.70 -30.48
N TRP A 47 4.93 11.02 -29.31
CA TRP A 47 4.16 12.25 -29.14
C TRP A 47 5.01 13.52 -29.28
N CYS A 48 6.23 13.54 -28.74
CA CYS A 48 7.14 14.69 -28.92
C CYS A 48 7.53 14.88 -30.39
N SER A 49 7.73 13.80 -31.15
CA SER A 49 8.03 13.90 -32.59
C SER A 49 6.82 14.37 -33.42
N ALA A 50 5.60 13.96 -33.03
CA ALA A 50 4.38 14.21 -33.79
C ALA A 50 3.71 15.56 -33.47
N ILE A 51 3.83 16.06 -32.24
CA ILE A 51 3.13 17.26 -31.76
C ILE A 51 4.18 18.35 -31.46
N PRO A 52 4.33 19.39 -32.31
CA PRO A 52 5.31 20.46 -32.08
C PRO A 52 5.06 21.24 -30.79
N GLY A 53 6.12 21.51 -30.03
CA GLY A 53 6.07 22.26 -28.76
C GLY A 53 5.55 21.47 -27.56
N LEU A 54 5.26 20.17 -27.71
CA LEU A 54 4.72 19.33 -26.63
C LEU A 54 5.69 19.25 -25.44
N GLN A 55 5.15 19.30 -24.23
CA GLN A 55 5.94 19.24 -22.98
C GLN A 55 5.50 18.00 -22.19
N VAL A 56 6.31 16.94 -22.28
CA VAL A 56 6.10 15.67 -21.57
C VAL A 56 6.91 15.67 -20.29
N TYR A 57 6.32 15.27 -19.17
CA TYR A 57 7.01 15.11 -17.90
C TYR A 57 6.97 13.65 -17.47
N LEU A 58 8.14 13.03 -17.35
CA LEU A 58 8.29 11.64 -16.92
C LEU A 58 8.82 11.58 -15.50
N PHE A 59 8.02 11.03 -14.59
CA PHE A 59 8.31 10.94 -13.18
C PHE A 59 8.65 9.51 -12.75
N ARG A 60 9.65 9.41 -11.86
CA ARG A 60 9.77 8.34 -10.86
C ARG A 60 9.97 8.97 -9.49
N ARG A 61 9.71 8.24 -8.41
CA ARG A 61 9.86 8.76 -7.04
C ARG A 61 11.29 9.25 -6.78
N VAL A 62 12.29 8.45 -7.16
CA VAL A 62 13.72 8.70 -6.93
C VAL A 62 14.42 8.98 -8.26
N ARG A 63 15.26 10.05 -8.31
CA ARG A 63 16.00 10.45 -9.52
C ARG A 63 16.93 9.36 -10.04
N GLU A 64 17.65 8.68 -9.16
CA GLU A 64 18.60 7.64 -9.58
C GLU A 64 17.90 6.49 -10.31
N ASP A 65 16.72 6.08 -9.83
CA ASP A 65 15.91 5.05 -10.48
C ASP A 65 15.37 5.51 -11.83
N LEU A 66 15.02 6.79 -11.96
CA LEU A 66 14.66 7.38 -13.25
C LEU A 66 15.78 7.25 -14.27
N ILE A 67 16.99 7.66 -13.89
CA ILE A 67 18.15 7.60 -14.78
C ILE A 67 18.46 6.14 -15.15
N LYS A 68 18.54 5.24 -14.17
CA LYS A 68 18.84 3.82 -14.40
C LYS A 68 17.81 3.14 -15.31
N ASN A 69 16.51 3.39 -15.11
CA ASN A 69 15.45 2.68 -15.83
C ASN A 69 15.08 3.30 -17.18
N HIS A 70 15.22 4.62 -17.32
CA HIS A 70 14.77 5.33 -18.53
C HIS A 70 15.88 5.91 -19.38
N MET A 71 17.03 6.26 -18.82
CA MET A 71 18.12 6.88 -19.60
C MET A 71 19.18 5.87 -20.03
N GLU A 72 19.58 4.99 -19.12
CA GLU A 72 20.68 4.05 -19.32
C GLU A 72 20.20 2.68 -19.83
N GLY A 73 21.17 1.85 -20.22
CA GLY A 73 20.94 0.47 -20.67
C GLY A 73 20.51 0.37 -22.14
N PRO A 74 20.42 -0.87 -22.67
CA PRO A 74 20.19 -1.11 -24.09
C PRO A 74 18.79 -0.67 -24.58
N LYS A 75 17.83 -0.53 -23.66
CA LYS A 75 16.44 -0.10 -23.95
C LYS A 75 16.11 1.30 -23.40
N GLY A 76 17.09 2.01 -22.85
CA GLY A 76 16.94 3.38 -22.36
C GLY A 76 16.93 4.44 -23.48
N PHE A 77 16.55 5.67 -23.16
CA PHE A 77 16.46 6.77 -24.11
C PHE A 77 17.78 7.05 -24.82
N ARG A 78 18.94 6.93 -24.15
CA ARG A 78 20.24 7.16 -24.81
C ARG A 78 20.50 6.19 -25.95
N ALA A 79 20.15 4.92 -25.75
CA ALA A 79 20.27 3.89 -26.79
C ALA A 79 19.18 4.07 -27.86
N MET A 80 17.92 4.23 -27.43
CA MET A 80 16.75 4.38 -28.32
C MET A 80 16.87 5.59 -29.25
N LEU A 81 17.37 6.72 -28.75
CA LEU A 81 17.45 7.98 -29.48
C LEU A 81 18.83 8.24 -30.09
N ALA A 82 19.80 7.34 -29.96
CA ALA A 82 21.16 7.53 -30.48
C ALA A 82 21.17 7.93 -31.98
N PRO A 83 20.40 7.29 -32.88
CA PRO A 83 20.34 7.71 -34.28
C PRO A 83 19.86 9.17 -34.44
N TRP A 84 18.82 9.56 -33.70
CA TRP A 84 18.27 10.92 -33.74
C TRP A 84 19.19 11.96 -33.12
N VAL A 85 20.00 11.58 -32.13
CA VAL A 85 21.04 12.44 -31.56
C VAL A 85 22.16 12.67 -32.59
N LEU A 86 22.62 11.62 -33.26
CA LEU A 86 23.66 11.71 -34.28
C LEU A 86 23.24 12.55 -35.49
N CYS A 87 21.96 12.49 -35.87
CA CYS A 87 21.39 13.32 -36.93
C CYS A 87 21.00 14.74 -36.47
N GLY A 88 21.14 15.06 -35.18
CA GLY A 88 20.81 16.37 -34.62
C GLY A 88 19.31 16.67 -34.46
N PHE A 89 18.44 15.67 -34.63
CA PHE A 89 17.00 15.79 -34.38
C PHE A 89 16.69 15.84 -32.88
N VAL A 90 17.49 15.16 -32.07
CA VAL A 90 17.34 15.15 -30.61
C VAL A 90 18.61 15.66 -29.94
N ARG A 91 18.46 16.38 -28.85
CA ARG A 91 19.55 16.71 -27.92
C ARG A 91 19.15 16.30 -26.51
N ILE A 92 20.01 15.53 -25.86
CA ILE A 92 19.85 15.16 -24.45
C ILE A 92 20.75 16.09 -23.63
N VAL A 93 20.16 16.90 -22.76
CA VAL A 93 20.86 17.91 -21.95
C VAL A 93 20.34 17.82 -20.53
N ASP A 94 21.21 17.44 -19.59
CA ASP A 94 20.87 17.22 -18.19
C ASP A 94 19.64 16.30 -18.04
N ASP A 95 18.56 16.82 -17.45
CA ASP A 95 17.30 16.13 -17.23
C ASP A 95 16.25 16.47 -18.33
N GLU A 96 16.69 16.89 -19.52
CA GLU A 96 15.82 17.19 -20.67
C GLU A 96 16.23 16.43 -21.95
N ILE A 97 15.22 15.97 -22.69
CA ILE A 97 15.36 15.48 -24.07
C ILE A 97 14.61 16.44 -24.98
N ARG A 98 15.34 17.16 -25.84
CA ARG A 98 14.83 18.24 -26.70
C ARG A 98 14.75 17.78 -28.14
N PHE A 99 13.60 17.98 -28.78
CA PHE A 99 13.32 17.60 -30.15
C PHE A 99 13.42 18.81 -31.09
N TRP A 100 13.67 18.56 -32.38
CA TRP A 100 13.83 19.57 -33.43
C TRP A 100 12.63 20.52 -33.59
N ASN A 101 11.44 20.09 -33.20
CA ASN A 101 10.17 20.82 -33.34
C ASN A 101 9.80 21.62 -32.07
N GLY A 102 10.72 21.79 -31.12
CA GLY A 102 10.51 22.51 -29.86
C GLY A 102 9.86 21.68 -28.75
N SER A 103 9.48 20.43 -29.03
CA SER A 103 8.96 19.51 -28.01
C SER A 103 10.07 19.03 -27.07
N LYS A 104 9.68 18.70 -25.84
CA LYS A 104 10.60 18.28 -24.78
C LYS A 104 10.02 17.17 -23.92
N ILE A 105 10.91 16.28 -23.47
CA ILE A 105 10.67 15.36 -22.35
C ILE A 105 11.50 15.86 -21.17
N TYR A 106 10.85 16.20 -20.07
CA TYR A 106 11.49 16.49 -18.79
C TYR A 106 11.54 15.24 -17.94
N LEU A 107 12.72 14.92 -17.43
CA LEU A 107 13.00 13.81 -16.53
C LEU A 107 12.87 14.34 -15.09
N CYS A 108 11.81 13.94 -14.42
CA CYS A 108 11.39 14.53 -13.16
C CYS A 108 11.36 13.51 -12.03
N HIS A 109 11.49 14.00 -10.79
CA HIS A 109 11.39 13.16 -9.61
C HIS A 109 10.76 13.93 -8.46
N CYS A 110 10.11 13.20 -7.55
CA CYS A 110 9.46 13.75 -6.38
C CYS A 110 9.71 12.78 -5.23
N LYS A 111 10.79 13.00 -4.48
CA LYS A 111 11.20 12.06 -3.43
C LYS A 111 10.35 12.27 -2.18
N ASP A 112 10.19 13.52 -1.79
CA ASP A 112 9.43 13.94 -0.61
C ASP A 112 8.18 14.73 -1.01
N GLU A 113 7.15 14.76 -0.17
CA GLU A 113 5.89 15.51 -0.43
C GLU A 113 6.14 16.97 -0.82
N LYS A 114 7.08 17.65 -0.17
CA LYS A 114 7.43 19.04 -0.47
C LYS A 114 7.99 19.24 -1.89
N ASP A 115 8.50 18.20 -2.55
CA ASP A 115 9.08 18.33 -3.89
C ASP A 115 8.02 18.67 -4.94
N ILE A 116 6.73 18.38 -4.69
CA ILE A 116 5.64 18.73 -5.61
C ILE A 116 5.59 20.23 -5.90
N TYR A 117 5.98 21.08 -4.94
CA TYR A 117 5.94 22.53 -5.08
C TYR A 117 6.94 23.07 -6.11
N LYS A 118 7.99 22.31 -6.46
CA LYS A 118 8.87 22.61 -7.61
C LYS A 118 8.09 22.71 -8.92
N TYR A 119 6.93 22.04 -8.98
CA TYR A 119 6.05 21.94 -10.16
C TYR A 119 4.80 22.80 -10.03
N GLN A 120 4.69 23.68 -9.03
CA GLN A 120 3.49 24.49 -8.80
C GLN A 120 3.11 25.36 -10.02
N GLY A 121 4.11 25.94 -10.68
CA GLY A 121 3.97 26.72 -11.91
C GLY A 121 4.15 25.91 -13.20
N ALA A 122 4.42 24.60 -13.12
CA ALA A 122 4.71 23.79 -14.30
C ALA A 122 3.46 23.67 -15.20
N GLU A 123 3.71 23.64 -16.50
CA GLU A 123 2.71 23.31 -17.51
C GLU A 123 3.03 21.94 -18.09
N ILE A 124 2.16 20.97 -17.80
CA ILE A 124 2.36 19.59 -18.15
C ILE A 124 1.34 19.21 -19.22
N HIS A 125 1.78 19.03 -20.47
CA HIS A 125 0.89 18.58 -21.54
C HIS A 125 0.62 17.07 -21.44
N VAL A 126 1.67 16.33 -21.05
CA VAL A 126 1.62 14.89 -20.82
C VAL A 126 2.33 14.57 -19.53
N LEU A 127 1.65 13.88 -18.62
CA LEU A 127 2.21 13.36 -17.39
C LEU A 127 2.41 11.86 -17.50
N LEU A 128 3.67 11.41 -17.42
CA LEU A 128 4.04 10.02 -17.34
C LEU A 128 4.54 9.73 -15.93
N ILE A 129 3.98 8.72 -15.26
CA ILE A 129 4.44 8.31 -13.92
C ILE A 129 4.74 6.82 -13.94
N ASP A 130 6.00 6.48 -13.79
CA ASP A 130 6.47 5.10 -13.67
C ASP A 130 6.58 4.71 -12.18
N GLU A 131 6.11 3.52 -11.85
CA GLU A 131 5.85 3.05 -10.48
C GLU A 131 4.92 3.99 -9.68
N LEU A 132 3.70 4.21 -10.18
CA LEU A 132 2.70 5.09 -9.53
C LEU A 132 2.44 4.72 -8.07
N THR A 133 2.50 3.44 -7.73
CA THR A 133 2.32 2.95 -6.35
C THR A 133 3.43 3.38 -5.39
N HIS A 134 4.53 3.96 -5.86
CA HIS A 134 5.54 4.59 -4.99
C HIS A 134 5.14 6.02 -4.58
N PHE A 135 4.13 6.61 -5.22
CA PHE A 135 3.64 7.95 -4.94
C PHE A 135 2.47 7.90 -3.97
N THR A 136 2.39 8.92 -3.12
CA THR A 136 1.19 9.17 -2.31
C THR A 136 0.09 9.78 -3.18
N GLU A 137 -1.15 9.68 -2.74
CA GLU A 137 -2.29 10.22 -3.48
C GLU A 137 -2.22 11.74 -3.62
N SER A 138 -1.75 12.45 -2.59
CA SER A 138 -1.51 13.90 -2.57
C SER A 138 -0.57 14.33 -3.69
N MET A 139 0.56 13.63 -3.84
CA MET A 139 1.50 13.89 -4.92
C MET A 139 0.86 13.73 -6.29
N TYR A 140 0.18 12.61 -6.50
CA TYR A 140 -0.48 12.33 -7.77
C TYR A 140 -1.53 13.39 -8.12
N ARG A 141 -2.43 13.70 -7.19
CA ARG A 141 -3.49 14.70 -7.37
C ARG A 141 -2.90 16.09 -7.65
N PHE A 142 -1.83 16.48 -6.96
CA PHE A 142 -1.15 17.75 -7.20
C PHE A 142 -0.56 17.81 -8.62
N LEU A 143 0.20 16.79 -9.03
CA LEU A 143 0.81 16.74 -10.37
C LEU A 143 -0.26 16.70 -11.47
N ARG A 144 -1.31 15.89 -11.29
CA ARG A 144 -2.48 15.85 -12.18
C ARG A 144 -3.11 17.23 -12.35
N SER A 145 -3.22 18.02 -11.29
CA SER A 145 -3.79 19.38 -11.38
C SER A 145 -2.98 20.33 -12.28
N ARG A 146 -1.73 20.00 -12.60
CA ARG A 146 -0.88 20.77 -13.52
C ARG A 146 -1.06 20.34 -14.99
N VAL A 147 -1.78 19.24 -15.23
CA VAL A 147 -1.97 18.63 -16.54
C VAL A 147 -3.02 19.42 -17.33
N ARG A 148 -2.58 20.13 -18.37
CA ARG A 148 -3.42 21.03 -19.18
C ARG A 148 -2.81 21.27 -20.56
N MET A 149 -3.63 21.60 -21.55
CA MET A 149 -3.21 22.00 -22.90
C MET A 149 -3.39 23.50 -23.11
N VAL A 150 -2.44 24.32 -22.64
CA VAL A 150 -2.47 25.78 -22.85
C VAL A 150 -1.42 26.15 -23.91
N GLY A 151 -1.71 27.14 -24.75
CA GLY A 151 -0.74 27.68 -25.72
C GLY A 151 -0.37 26.78 -26.91
N LEU A 152 -0.88 25.54 -27.00
CA LEU A 152 -0.55 24.59 -28.07
C LEU A 152 -1.77 24.30 -28.97
N LYS A 153 -1.61 24.47 -30.29
CA LYS A 153 -2.65 24.14 -31.27
C LYS A 153 -2.57 22.66 -31.66
N LEU A 154 -3.44 21.84 -31.07
CA LEU A 154 -3.54 20.42 -31.41
C LEU A 154 -4.26 20.20 -32.75
N GLN A 155 -3.71 19.28 -33.54
CA GLN A 155 -4.40 18.72 -34.70
C GLN A 155 -5.63 17.90 -34.25
N GLU A 156 -6.63 17.77 -35.11
CA GLU A 156 -7.92 17.16 -34.77
C GLU A 156 -7.79 15.73 -34.23
N ALA A 157 -6.85 14.95 -34.79
CA ALA A 157 -6.55 13.58 -34.36
C ALA A 157 -6.12 13.47 -32.89
N TRP A 158 -5.58 14.54 -32.31
CA TRP A 158 -5.04 14.55 -30.94
C TRP A 158 -5.98 15.21 -29.93
N LYS A 159 -6.92 16.06 -30.36
CA LYS A 159 -7.75 16.88 -29.46
C LYS A 159 -8.54 16.08 -28.43
N ARG A 160 -8.97 14.85 -28.77
CA ARG A 160 -9.75 14.00 -27.85
C ARG A 160 -8.90 13.28 -26.81
N ARG A 161 -7.59 13.19 -27.05
CA ARG A 161 -6.66 12.31 -26.31
C ARG A 161 -5.72 13.07 -25.38
N PHE A 162 -5.67 14.41 -25.50
CA PHE A 162 -4.77 15.29 -24.76
C PHE A 162 -5.55 16.43 -24.07
N PRO A 163 -5.13 16.90 -22.88
CA PRO A 163 -3.91 16.52 -22.17
C PRO A 163 -3.98 15.07 -21.65
N ARG A 164 -2.82 14.43 -21.48
CA ARG A 164 -2.73 12.98 -21.28
C ARG A 164 -1.97 12.63 -20.01
N ILE A 165 -2.49 11.68 -19.25
CA ILE A 165 -1.77 11.00 -18.17
C ILE A 165 -1.66 9.52 -18.54
N LEU A 166 -0.44 8.99 -18.47
CA LEU A 166 -0.18 7.57 -18.63
C LEU A 166 0.73 7.12 -17.50
N ALA A 167 0.17 6.34 -16.60
CA ALA A 167 0.84 5.79 -15.44
C ALA A 167 1.09 4.29 -15.62
N GLY A 168 2.15 3.81 -14.97
CA GLY A 168 2.51 2.41 -14.90
C GLY A 168 2.82 2.05 -13.45
N ALA A 169 2.34 0.90 -13.00
CA ALA A 169 2.55 0.45 -11.63
C ALA A 169 2.40 -1.06 -11.48
N ASN A 170 3.01 -1.58 -10.42
CA ASN A 170 2.74 -2.90 -9.89
C ASN A 170 1.98 -2.79 -8.56
N PRO A 171 1.15 -3.78 -8.18
CA PRO A 171 0.55 -3.83 -6.85
C PRO A 171 1.62 -3.86 -5.75
N GLY A 172 1.44 -3.02 -4.73
CA GLY A 172 2.34 -2.94 -3.57
C GLY A 172 2.68 -1.49 -3.22
N ASN A 173 3.61 -1.29 -2.28
CA ASN A 173 4.09 0.02 -1.82
C ASN A 173 3.02 0.93 -1.19
N VAL A 174 3.45 2.12 -0.73
CA VAL A 174 2.63 3.12 -0.03
C VAL A 174 1.38 3.54 -0.82
N GLY A 175 1.44 3.51 -2.15
CA GLY A 175 0.36 3.92 -3.02
C GLY A 175 -0.64 2.81 -3.37
N HIS A 176 -0.43 1.58 -2.89
CA HIS A 176 -1.27 0.41 -3.25
C HIS A 176 -2.77 0.72 -3.16
N LEU A 177 -3.23 1.12 -1.98
CA LEU A 177 -4.66 1.28 -1.69
C LEU A 177 -5.32 2.35 -2.54
N TRP A 178 -4.71 3.54 -2.63
CA TRP A 178 -5.33 4.64 -3.38
C TRP A 178 -5.28 4.37 -4.88
N VAL A 179 -4.20 3.76 -5.42
CA VAL A 179 -4.12 3.40 -6.85
C VAL A 179 -5.18 2.35 -7.17
N LYS A 180 -5.32 1.32 -6.33
CA LYS A 180 -6.34 0.30 -6.48
C LYS A 180 -7.74 0.91 -6.47
N SER A 181 -8.06 1.71 -5.45
CA SER A 181 -9.36 2.38 -5.33
C SER A 181 -9.64 3.35 -6.49
N THR A 182 -8.62 4.04 -6.99
CA THR A 182 -8.76 5.08 -8.03
C THR A 182 -8.93 4.47 -9.42
N PHE A 183 -8.19 3.41 -9.72
CA PHE A 183 -8.07 2.87 -11.08
C PHE A 183 -8.65 1.47 -11.25
N VAL A 184 -8.51 0.59 -10.27
CA VAL A 184 -8.76 -0.85 -10.41
C VAL A 184 -10.12 -1.26 -9.88
N ASP A 185 -10.49 -0.78 -8.69
CA ASP A 185 -11.76 -1.15 -8.07
C ASP A 185 -12.94 -0.65 -8.91
N GLY A 186 -13.91 -1.53 -9.13
CA GLY A 186 -15.08 -1.28 -9.97
C GLY A 186 -14.75 -0.99 -11.45
N ALA A 187 -13.52 -1.26 -11.90
CA ALA A 187 -13.17 -1.12 -13.31
C ALA A 187 -13.55 -2.39 -14.08
N GLU A 188 -14.46 -2.24 -15.04
CA GLU A 188 -14.65 -3.27 -16.06
C GLU A 188 -13.44 -3.30 -17.00
N SER A 189 -13.11 -4.49 -17.51
CA SER A 189 -11.94 -4.67 -18.36
C SER A 189 -11.97 -3.75 -19.58
N TYR A 190 -10.98 -2.87 -19.69
CA TYR A 190 -10.83 -1.87 -20.76
C TYR A 190 -11.94 -0.81 -20.83
N ALA A 191 -12.84 -0.72 -19.85
CA ALA A 191 -13.87 0.33 -19.86
C ALA A 191 -13.23 1.70 -19.61
N VAL A 192 -13.65 2.69 -20.42
CA VAL A 192 -13.35 4.10 -20.20
C VAL A 192 -14.47 4.71 -19.37
N ARG A 193 -14.12 5.34 -18.25
CA ARG A 193 -15.06 5.95 -17.31
C ARG A 193 -14.87 7.47 -17.31
N ASP A 194 -15.96 8.22 -17.51
CA ASP A 194 -15.96 9.65 -17.26
C ASP A 194 -16.01 9.87 -15.73
N MET A 195 -14.98 10.51 -15.20
CA MET A 195 -14.88 10.76 -13.76
C MET A 195 -15.54 12.09 -13.40
N GLU A 196 -16.16 12.16 -12.22
CA GLU A 196 -16.76 13.39 -11.70
C GLU A 196 -15.71 14.49 -11.46
N PRO A 197 -16.12 15.78 -11.42
CA PRO A 197 -15.21 16.90 -11.19
C PRO A 197 -14.36 16.76 -9.92
N GLU A 198 -14.92 16.22 -8.84
CA GLU A 198 -14.24 15.98 -7.57
C GLU A 198 -13.09 14.96 -7.68
N ASP A 199 -13.18 14.06 -8.66
CA ASP A 199 -12.19 13.03 -8.96
C ASP A 199 -11.24 13.43 -10.10
N GLY A 200 -11.33 14.67 -10.58
CA GLY A 200 -10.45 15.28 -11.57
C GLY A 200 -11.06 15.48 -12.96
N GLY A 201 -12.28 15.01 -13.21
CA GLY A 201 -12.99 15.27 -14.47
C GLY A 201 -12.36 14.63 -15.73
N MET A 202 -11.45 13.66 -15.56
CA MET A 202 -10.73 13.03 -16.67
C MET A 202 -11.42 11.74 -17.12
N LYS A 203 -11.12 11.27 -18.33
CA LYS A 203 -11.54 9.96 -18.82
C LYS A 203 -10.57 8.90 -18.33
N ARG A 204 -10.97 8.11 -17.35
CA ARG A 204 -10.11 7.13 -16.68
C ARG A 204 -10.24 5.74 -17.30
N GLN A 205 -9.11 5.06 -17.49
CA GLN A 205 -9.10 3.66 -17.92
C GLN A 205 -7.97 2.89 -17.24
N PHE A 206 -8.30 1.66 -16.83
CA PHE A 206 -7.31 0.69 -16.36
C PHE A 206 -7.10 -0.39 -17.44
N ILE A 207 -5.84 -0.61 -17.79
CA ILE A 207 -5.41 -1.62 -18.77
C ILE A 207 -4.43 -2.54 -18.04
N ARG A 208 -4.88 -3.76 -17.73
CA ARG A 208 -4.07 -4.74 -17.00
C ARG A 208 -2.92 -5.26 -17.86
N ALA A 209 -1.69 -5.00 -17.42
CA ALA A 209 -0.46 -5.50 -18.03
C ALA A 209 0.04 -6.76 -17.31
N VAL A 210 0.26 -7.84 -18.04
CA VAL A 210 0.86 -9.09 -17.55
C VAL A 210 2.10 -9.45 -18.37
N LEU A 211 2.88 -10.43 -17.90
CA LEU A 211 4.14 -10.82 -18.56
C LEU A 211 3.90 -11.31 -20.00
N GLU A 212 2.79 -12.01 -20.24
CA GLU A 212 2.37 -12.55 -21.53
C GLU A 212 2.12 -11.46 -22.58
N ASP A 213 1.82 -10.23 -22.15
CA ASP A 213 1.63 -9.10 -23.04
C ASP A 213 2.95 -8.54 -23.59
N ASN A 214 4.08 -9.04 -23.08
CA ASN A 214 5.41 -8.67 -23.53
C ASN A 214 6.23 -9.90 -23.96
N PRO A 215 5.90 -10.52 -25.12
CA PRO A 215 6.62 -11.68 -25.65
C PRO A 215 8.14 -11.51 -25.76
N SER A 216 8.61 -10.27 -25.95
CA SER A 216 10.05 -9.98 -25.99
C SER A 216 10.77 -10.35 -24.69
N MET A 217 10.11 -10.29 -23.54
CA MET A 217 10.73 -10.72 -22.27
C MET A 217 10.98 -12.21 -22.25
N THR A 218 10.06 -13.01 -22.78
CA THR A 218 10.22 -14.47 -22.87
C THR A 218 11.35 -14.83 -23.84
N THR A 219 11.56 -14.04 -24.89
CA THR A 219 12.68 -14.23 -25.84
C THR A 219 14.02 -13.79 -25.24
N ASP A 220 14.05 -12.62 -24.60
CA ASP A 220 15.29 -12.00 -24.09
C ASP A 220 15.78 -12.67 -22.79
N ASP A 221 14.87 -13.10 -21.91
CA ASP A 221 15.16 -13.81 -20.65
C ASP A 221 14.11 -14.91 -20.40
N PRO A 222 14.21 -16.06 -21.07
CA PRO A 222 13.28 -17.19 -20.91
C PRO A 222 13.14 -17.70 -19.48
N GLY A 223 14.13 -17.41 -18.62
CA GLY A 223 14.16 -17.78 -17.20
C GLY A 223 13.47 -16.79 -16.26
N TYR A 224 12.98 -15.66 -16.77
CA TYR A 224 12.48 -14.55 -15.95
C TYR A 224 11.24 -14.92 -15.14
N GLU A 225 10.33 -15.70 -15.74
CA GLU A 225 9.14 -16.17 -15.04
C GLU A 225 9.47 -17.06 -13.83
N GLN A 226 10.48 -17.92 -13.94
CA GLN A 226 10.93 -18.77 -12.83
C GLN A 226 11.57 -17.92 -11.72
N LYS A 227 12.26 -16.83 -12.07
CA LYS A 227 12.78 -15.86 -11.09
C LYS A 227 11.64 -15.17 -10.34
N LEU A 228 10.58 -14.74 -11.04
CA LEU A 228 9.38 -14.19 -10.41
C LEU A 228 8.71 -15.22 -9.49
N SER A 229 8.64 -16.48 -9.92
CA SER A 229 8.10 -17.58 -9.10
C SER A 229 8.95 -17.86 -7.85
N GLY A 230 10.23 -17.50 -7.89
CA GLY A 230 11.20 -17.65 -6.79
C GLY A 230 11.26 -16.48 -5.80
N LEU A 231 10.38 -15.47 -5.90
CA LEU A 231 10.36 -14.30 -5.02
C LEU A 231 10.05 -14.61 -3.54
N GLY A 232 9.76 -15.87 -3.21
CA GLY A 232 9.65 -16.36 -1.84
C GLY A 232 8.21 -16.47 -1.36
N SER A 233 7.51 -15.34 -1.18
CA SER A 233 6.13 -15.37 -0.68
C SER A 233 5.12 -15.59 -1.81
N LYS A 234 4.11 -16.43 -1.57
CA LYS A 234 3.02 -16.67 -2.54
C LYS A 234 2.32 -15.37 -2.91
N SER A 235 2.15 -14.46 -1.96
CA SER A 235 1.53 -13.15 -2.18
C SER A 235 2.37 -12.29 -3.13
N LEU A 236 3.68 -12.22 -2.93
CA LEU A 236 4.58 -11.48 -3.81
C LEU A 236 4.59 -12.07 -5.22
N VAL A 237 4.56 -13.40 -5.35
CA VAL A 237 4.40 -14.05 -6.66
C VAL A 237 3.06 -13.65 -7.30
N GLN A 238 1.94 -13.65 -6.58
CA GLN A 238 0.64 -13.23 -7.12
C GLN A 238 0.65 -11.78 -7.63
N ALA A 239 1.18 -10.86 -6.84
CA ALA A 239 1.30 -9.45 -7.22
C ALA A 239 2.24 -9.27 -8.43
N MET A 240 3.46 -9.82 -8.39
CA MET A 240 4.49 -9.53 -9.39
C MET A 240 4.39 -10.37 -10.65
N ARG A 241 3.87 -11.60 -10.60
CA ARG A 241 3.73 -12.47 -11.77
C ARG A 241 2.38 -12.30 -12.45
N PHE A 242 1.31 -12.19 -11.68
CA PHE A 242 -0.05 -12.14 -12.21
C PHE A 242 -0.66 -10.74 -12.15
N GLY A 243 -0.05 -9.78 -11.45
CA GLY A 243 -0.60 -8.43 -11.33
C GLY A 243 -1.88 -8.42 -10.49
N ASP A 244 -1.93 -9.27 -9.46
CA ASP A 244 -3.06 -9.33 -8.55
C ASP A 244 -3.05 -8.13 -7.59
N TRP A 245 -4.06 -7.26 -7.72
CA TRP A 245 -4.23 -6.06 -6.92
C TRP A 245 -4.93 -6.32 -5.58
N ASP A 246 -5.44 -7.53 -5.33
CA ASP A 246 -5.97 -7.92 -4.04
C ASP A 246 -4.88 -8.39 -3.07
N VAL A 247 -3.65 -8.51 -3.58
CA VAL A 247 -2.49 -8.98 -2.82
C VAL A 247 -1.52 -7.85 -2.56
N ILE A 248 -1.09 -7.72 -1.31
CA ILE A 248 -0.30 -6.58 -0.84
C ILE A 248 1.13 -7.06 -0.60
N GLU A 249 2.03 -6.69 -1.52
CA GLU A 249 3.47 -6.86 -1.35
C GLU A 249 3.99 -5.97 -0.21
N GLY A 250 5.04 -6.45 0.49
CA GLY A 250 5.72 -5.66 1.51
C GLY A 250 4.88 -5.40 2.76
N ALA A 251 3.73 -6.07 2.86
CA ALA A 251 2.81 -5.97 3.97
C ALA A 251 3.55 -6.21 5.28
N PHE A 252 3.40 -5.27 6.21
CA PHE A 252 3.96 -5.35 7.55
C PHE A 252 3.54 -6.65 8.24
N PHE A 253 2.28 -7.05 8.07
CA PHE A 253 1.75 -8.33 8.55
C PHE A 253 1.68 -9.38 7.42
N ASP A 254 2.84 -9.88 7.00
CA ASP A 254 2.98 -11.03 6.10
C ASP A 254 2.24 -12.31 6.56
N CYS A 255 1.97 -12.42 7.87
CA CYS A 255 1.19 -13.51 8.47
C CYS A 255 -0.33 -13.38 8.29
N TRP A 256 -0.85 -12.26 7.78
CA TRP A 256 -2.28 -12.10 7.54
C TRP A 256 -2.75 -13.00 6.39
N ALA A 257 -3.78 -13.81 6.62
CA ALA A 257 -4.52 -14.49 5.55
C ALA A 257 -6.03 -14.36 5.75
N THR A 258 -6.72 -13.90 4.70
CA THR A 258 -8.16 -13.65 4.70
C THR A 258 -8.95 -14.92 5.00
N GLU A 259 -8.53 -16.08 4.49
CA GLU A 259 -9.21 -17.35 4.73
C GLU A 259 -9.19 -17.83 6.20
N ARG A 260 -8.35 -17.24 7.06
CA ARG A 260 -8.24 -17.60 8.49
C ARG A 260 -8.66 -16.47 9.43
N HIS A 261 -8.42 -15.21 9.06
CA HIS A 261 -8.67 -14.07 9.93
C HIS A 261 -10.02 -13.41 9.71
N VAL A 262 -10.64 -13.62 8.54
CA VAL A 262 -11.97 -13.07 8.24
C VAL A 262 -13.02 -14.16 8.41
N ILE A 263 -13.91 -13.93 9.38
CA ILE A 263 -14.96 -14.86 9.77
C ILE A 263 -16.35 -14.27 9.53
N ARG A 264 -17.34 -15.13 9.32
CA ARG A 264 -18.73 -14.70 9.22
C ARG A 264 -19.21 -14.16 10.57
N PRO A 265 -20.02 -13.10 10.57
CA PRO A 265 -20.63 -12.60 11.79
C PRO A 265 -21.45 -13.68 12.50
N PHE A 266 -21.30 -13.78 13.81
CA PHE A 266 -22.14 -14.58 14.68
C PHE A 266 -22.65 -13.72 15.84
N ALA A 267 -23.71 -14.19 16.50
CA ALA A 267 -24.22 -13.53 17.70
C ALA A 267 -23.21 -13.70 18.85
N VAL A 268 -22.53 -12.62 19.23
CA VAL A 268 -21.52 -12.66 20.31
C VAL A 268 -22.20 -13.04 21.63
N PRO A 269 -21.75 -14.11 22.32
CA PRO A 269 -22.34 -14.50 23.59
C PRO A 269 -22.32 -13.40 24.64
N GLU A 270 -23.40 -13.27 25.41
CA GLU A 270 -23.59 -12.18 26.37
C GLU A 270 -22.50 -12.16 27.44
N LEU A 271 -22.11 -13.33 27.94
CA LEU A 271 -21.13 -13.52 29.01
C LEU A 271 -19.67 -13.31 28.57
N TRP A 272 -19.39 -13.24 27.27
CA TRP A 272 -18.04 -12.95 26.79
C TRP A 272 -17.66 -11.51 27.10
N THR A 273 -16.40 -11.31 27.47
CA THR A 273 -15.85 -9.97 27.68
C THR A 273 -15.95 -9.18 26.39
N LYS A 274 -16.46 -7.94 26.48
CA LYS A 274 -16.58 -7.00 25.36
C LYS A 274 -15.80 -5.73 25.69
N LEU A 275 -15.03 -5.24 24.74
CA LEU A 275 -14.27 -4.01 24.87
C LEU A 275 -14.39 -3.16 23.61
N MET A 276 -14.02 -1.89 23.74
CA MET A 276 -13.82 -0.98 22.63
C MET A 276 -12.40 -0.43 22.66
N SER A 277 -11.78 -0.33 21.49
CA SER A 277 -10.58 0.49 21.28
C SER A 277 -10.87 1.61 20.28
N GLY A 278 -10.18 2.74 20.44
CA GLY A 278 -10.31 3.89 19.57
C GLY A 278 -8.96 4.50 19.21
N ASP A 279 -8.82 4.88 17.95
CA ASP A 279 -7.80 5.79 17.43
C ASP A 279 -8.48 7.07 16.95
N TRP A 280 -8.04 8.22 17.44
CA TRP A 280 -8.71 9.50 17.22
C TRP A 280 -8.16 10.24 16.01
N GLY A 281 -9.06 10.69 15.13
CA GLY A 281 -8.73 11.54 13.98
C GLY A 281 -9.87 12.47 13.62
N SER A 282 -9.53 13.64 13.07
CA SER A 282 -10.49 14.61 12.54
C SER A 282 -10.22 14.90 11.06
N ALA A 283 -9.04 15.42 10.74
CA ALA A 283 -8.60 15.61 9.34
C ALA A 283 -8.20 14.28 8.68
N LYS A 284 -7.56 13.41 9.46
CA LYS A 284 -7.36 11.99 9.17
C LYS A 284 -8.53 11.17 9.73
N PRO A 285 -8.79 9.94 9.22
CA PRO A 285 -9.83 9.08 9.77
C PRO A 285 -9.68 8.82 11.26
N PHE A 286 -10.78 8.53 11.93
CA PHE A 286 -10.77 7.85 13.23
C PHE A 286 -11.13 6.38 13.04
N SER A 287 -10.71 5.51 13.95
CA SER A 287 -11.15 4.11 13.99
C SER A 287 -11.69 3.80 15.38
N PHE A 288 -12.88 3.18 15.45
CA PHE A 288 -13.39 2.56 16.67
C PHE A 288 -13.77 1.11 16.38
N GLY A 289 -13.12 0.18 17.07
CA GLY A 289 -13.40 -1.24 17.00
C GLY A 289 -14.07 -1.74 18.25
N TRP A 290 -15.09 -2.58 18.09
CA TRP A 290 -15.64 -3.37 19.17
C TRP A 290 -15.10 -4.79 19.08
N TRP A 291 -14.55 -5.24 20.20
CA TRP A 291 -13.89 -6.53 20.31
C TRP A 291 -14.49 -7.37 21.41
N THR A 292 -14.46 -8.68 21.22
CA THR A 292 -14.83 -9.64 22.25
C THR A 292 -13.71 -10.65 22.49
N VAL A 293 -13.66 -11.21 23.69
CA VAL A 293 -12.71 -12.27 24.06
C VAL A 293 -13.49 -13.57 24.14
N VAL A 294 -13.06 -14.55 23.34
CA VAL A 294 -13.61 -15.90 23.37
C VAL A 294 -13.35 -16.54 24.74
N SER A 295 -14.41 -16.91 25.48
CA SER A 295 -14.27 -17.46 26.84
C SER A 295 -13.83 -18.94 26.85
N ASP A 296 -14.29 -19.72 25.89
CA ASP A 296 -13.98 -21.14 25.67
C ASP A 296 -13.98 -21.41 24.17
N ASP A 297 -13.32 -22.48 23.73
CA ASP A 297 -13.20 -22.85 22.31
C ASP A 297 -14.55 -22.80 21.60
N PHE A 298 -14.61 -22.02 20.52
CA PHE A 298 -15.84 -21.70 19.82
C PHE A 298 -15.73 -22.05 18.33
N GLU A 299 -16.66 -22.84 17.82
CA GLU A 299 -16.74 -23.15 16.39
C GLU A 299 -17.30 -21.93 15.64
N ALA A 300 -16.50 -21.39 14.71
CA ALA A 300 -16.88 -20.31 13.82
C ALA A 300 -16.73 -20.74 12.35
N GLU A 301 -17.27 -19.93 11.46
CA GLU A 301 -17.16 -20.12 10.02
C GLU A 301 -16.36 -18.96 9.42
N THR A 302 -15.37 -19.27 8.59
CA THR A 302 -14.63 -18.27 7.80
C THR A 302 -15.55 -17.63 6.76
N ALA A 303 -15.17 -16.48 6.21
CA ALA A 303 -15.93 -15.83 5.14
C ALA A 303 -16.19 -16.77 3.93
N LEU A 304 -15.26 -17.69 3.65
CA LEU A 304 -15.33 -18.69 2.58
C LEU A 304 -16.13 -19.95 2.94
N GLY A 305 -16.70 -20.02 4.13
CA GLY A 305 -17.56 -21.12 4.56
C GLY A 305 -16.84 -22.32 5.20
N ARG A 306 -15.53 -22.21 5.43
CA ARG A 306 -14.76 -23.24 6.15
C ARG A 306 -14.96 -23.09 7.66
N LYS A 307 -15.26 -24.19 8.35
CA LYS A 307 -15.31 -24.25 9.81
C LYS A 307 -13.91 -24.10 10.42
N ILE A 308 -13.80 -23.30 11.47
CA ILE A 308 -12.59 -23.09 12.27
C ILE A 308 -12.96 -23.07 13.75
N VAL A 309 -11.99 -23.33 14.62
CA VAL A 309 -12.13 -23.16 16.06
C VAL A 309 -11.42 -21.88 16.47
N LEU A 310 -12.14 -20.97 17.11
CA LEU A 310 -11.58 -19.82 17.80
C LEU A 310 -11.24 -20.26 19.23
N PRO A 311 -9.95 -20.32 19.59
CA PRO A 311 -9.55 -20.79 20.91
C PRO A 311 -9.91 -19.78 22.01
N ARG A 312 -10.00 -20.26 23.25
CA ARG A 312 -10.11 -19.40 24.43
C ARG A 312 -9.05 -18.28 24.43
N GLY A 313 -9.48 -17.05 24.65
CA GLY A 313 -8.62 -15.86 24.66
C GLY A 313 -8.41 -15.22 23.28
N CYS A 314 -8.95 -15.82 22.22
CA CYS A 314 -8.96 -15.20 20.89
C CYS A 314 -9.71 -13.87 20.95
N LEU A 315 -9.11 -12.82 20.38
CA LEU A 315 -9.77 -11.53 20.20
C LEU A 315 -10.57 -11.53 18.90
N VAL A 316 -11.83 -11.14 18.96
CA VAL A 316 -12.70 -11.07 17.77
C VAL A 316 -13.22 -9.65 17.61
N ARG A 317 -12.85 -8.97 16.51
CA ARG A 317 -13.48 -7.70 16.10
C ARG A 317 -14.83 -8.03 15.51
N TYR A 318 -15.92 -7.61 16.16
CA TYR A 318 -17.28 -7.98 15.75
C TYR A 318 -18.10 -6.80 15.21
N ARG A 319 -17.61 -5.57 15.39
CA ARG A 319 -18.20 -4.36 14.85
C ARG A 319 -17.12 -3.29 14.72
N GLU A 320 -17.31 -2.39 13.77
CA GLU A 320 -16.43 -1.24 13.61
C GLU A 320 -17.18 0.03 13.21
N TRP A 321 -16.52 1.15 13.46
CA TRP A 321 -16.85 2.41 12.85
C TRP A 321 -15.58 3.15 12.47
N TYR A 322 -15.39 3.30 11.16
CA TYR A 322 -14.25 3.98 10.57
C TYR A 322 -14.70 5.32 9.96
N GLY A 323 -14.08 6.41 10.40
CA GLY A 323 -14.49 7.77 10.13
C GLY A 323 -13.86 8.38 8.88
N MET A 324 -14.16 7.82 7.71
CA MET A 324 -13.57 8.23 6.42
C MET A 324 -14.60 8.85 5.47
N GLN A 325 -14.19 9.86 4.69
CA GLN A 325 -14.99 10.36 3.57
C GLN A 325 -15.17 9.27 2.50
N THR A 326 -16.41 9.05 2.06
CA THR A 326 -16.74 8.05 1.02
C THR A 326 -15.86 8.26 -0.22
N GLY A 327 -15.19 7.19 -0.67
CA GLY A 327 -14.34 7.21 -1.85
C GLY A 327 -13.02 7.97 -1.70
N LYS A 328 -12.65 8.41 -0.47
CA LYS A 328 -11.40 9.11 -0.21
C LYS A 328 -10.60 8.41 0.91
N PRO A 329 -9.85 7.35 0.57
CA PRO A 329 -8.95 6.67 1.50
C PRO A 329 -8.12 7.65 2.33
N ASN A 330 -7.89 7.31 3.60
CA ASN A 330 -7.06 8.10 4.51
C ASN A 330 -7.49 9.58 4.71
N THR A 331 -8.73 9.92 4.39
CA THR A 331 -9.29 11.28 4.58
C THR A 331 -10.44 11.26 5.60
N GLY A 332 -10.28 12.00 6.70
CA GLY A 332 -11.24 12.03 7.80
C GLY A 332 -12.52 12.82 7.53
N LEU A 333 -13.58 12.53 8.29
CA LEU A 333 -14.88 13.18 8.21
C LEU A 333 -14.93 14.59 8.85
N LYS A 334 -13.88 15.01 9.57
CA LYS A 334 -13.83 16.28 10.31
C LYS A 334 -14.95 16.46 11.35
N LEU A 335 -15.48 15.35 11.87
CA LEU A 335 -16.46 15.39 12.96
C LEU A 335 -15.82 15.91 14.25
N THR A 336 -16.62 16.56 15.09
CA THR A 336 -16.20 16.96 16.44
C THR A 336 -16.19 15.76 17.39
N ALA A 337 -15.47 15.86 18.51
CA ALA A 337 -15.46 14.85 19.56
C ALA A 337 -16.86 14.48 20.06
N GLU A 338 -17.74 15.48 20.19
CA GLU A 338 -19.13 15.30 20.59
C GLU A 338 -19.93 14.51 19.54
N GLN A 339 -19.78 14.86 18.25
CA GLN A 339 -20.45 14.15 17.17
C GLN A 339 -19.99 12.69 17.08
N VAL A 340 -18.70 12.42 17.27
CA VAL A 340 -18.18 11.06 17.32
C VAL A 340 -18.74 10.32 18.54
N ALA A 341 -18.74 10.93 19.73
CA ALA A 341 -19.29 10.29 20.92
C ALA A 341 -20.78 9.94 20.79
N LEU A 342 -21.59 10.84 20.24
CA LEU A 342 -23.00 10.58 19.96
C LEU A 342 -23.16 9.46 18.92
N GLY A 343 -22.34 9.47 17.87
CA GLY A 343 -22.32 8.41 16.86
C GLY A 343 -21.91 7.04 17.41
N LEU A 344 -21.04 6.97 18.41
CA LEU A 344 -20.71 5.73 19.14
C LEU A 344 -21.88 5.26 19.98
N VAL A 345 -22.54 6.18 20.69
CA VAL A 345 -23.73 5.88 21.49
C VAL A 345 -24.84 5.29 20.62
N ASP A 346 -25.12 5.88 19.46
CA ASP A 346 -26.18 5.43 18.56
C ASP A 346 -25.88 4.05 17.93
N ARG A 347 -24.61 3.64 17.89
CA ARG A 347 -24.16 2.33 17.35
C ARG A 347 -24.13 1.22 18.39
N GLU A 348 -24.30 1.55 19.67
CA GLU A 348 -24.33 0.57 20.75
C GLU A 348 -25.76 0.29 21.21
N PRO A 349 -26.26 -0.94 21.05
CA PRO A 349 -27.51 -1.37 21.65
C PRO A 349 -27.51 -1.08 23.15
N THR A 350 -28.65 -0.62 23.66
CA THR A 350 -28.82 -0.34 25.10
C THR A 350 -28.70 -1.59 25.96
N THR A 351 -28.98 -2.77 25.39
CA THR A 351 -28.84 -4.08 26.02
C THR A 351 -27.40 -4.60 26.04
N GLU A 352 -26.50 -4.01 25.26
CA GLU A 352 -25.11 -4.45 25.17
C GLU A 352 -24.26 -3.74 26.22
N LYS A 353 -23.60 -4.54 27.07
CA LYS A 353 -22.61 -4.06 28.03
C LYS A 353 -21.21 -4.17 27.46
N ILE A 354 -20.51 -3.04 27.38
CA ILE A 354 -19.07 -2.98 27.08
C ILE A 354 -18.31 -2.88 28.41
N ASP A 355 -17.44 -3.84 28.70
CA ASP A 355 -16.77 -3.97 30.01
C ASP A 355 -15.74 -2.87 30.25
N TYR A 356 -15.01 -2.47 29.21
CA TYR A 356 -14.05 -1.38 29.27
C TYR A 356 -13.72 -0.82 27.89
N ARG A 357 -13.11 0.36 27.87
CA ARG A 357 -12.75 1.08 26.65
C ARG A 357 -11.35 1.66 26.77
N VAL A 358 -10.58 1.57 25.68
CA VAL A 358 -9.26 2.19 25.56
C VAL A 358 -9.25 3.16 24.38
N LEU A 359 -8.51 4.25 24.51
CA LEU A 359 -8.39 5.28 23.47
C LEU A 359 -6.93 5.73 23.39
N ASP A 360 -6.52 6.16 22.21
CA ASP A 360 -5.23 6.82 21.98
C ASP A 360 -4.88 7.79 23.14
N PRO A 361 -3.70 7.64 23.79
CA PRO A 361 -3.25 8.54 24.84
C PRO A 361 -3.25 10.03 24.48
N ALA A 362 -3.05 10.40 23.20
CA ALA A 362 -3.05 11.79 22.79
C ALA A 362 -4.43 12.45 22.95
N ALA A 363 -5.52 11.69 22.86
CA ALA A 363 -6.89 12.17 23.06
C ALA A 363 -7.19 12.63 24.51
N PHE A 364 -6.29 12.35 25.46
CA PHE A 364 -6.41 12.74 26.86
C PHE A 364 -5.55 13.97 27.22
N THR A 365 -4.82 14.55 26.27
CA THR A 365 -4.06 15.78 26.48
C THR A 365 -5.03 16.98 26.47
N ALA A 366 -4.79 17.94 27.36
CA ALA A 366 -5.62 19.14 27.51
C ALA A 366 -4.77 20.38 27.25
N ASP A 367 -5.04 21.08 26.14
CA ASP A 367 -4.33 22.29 25.73
C ASP A 367 -5.32 23.47 25.65
N GLY A 368 -5.46 24.19 26.77
CA GLY A 368 -6.33 25.38 26.86
C GLY A 368 -7.84 25.08 26.91
N GLY A 369 -8.25 23.81 27.01
CA GLY A 369 -9.63 23.37 27.11
C GLY A 369 -9.76 21.89 27.51
N PRO A 370 -10.99 21.34 27.63
CA PRO A 370 -11.20 19.93 27.96
C PRO A 370 -10.61 19.02 26.89
N SER A 371 -10.05 17.88 27.30
CA SER A 371 -9.48 16.90 26.37
C SER A 371 -10.55 16.31 25.44
N ILE A 372 -10.14 15.67 24.34
CA ILE A 372 -11.06 14.96 23.45
C ILE A 372 -11.83 13.89 24.23
N ALA A 373 -11.16 13.14 25.09
CA ALA A 373 -11.79 12.14 25.95
C ALA A 373 -12.85 12.74 26.90
N ASP A 374 -12.57 13.91 27.48
CA ASP A 374 -13.55 14.61 28.33
C ASP A 374 -14.77 15.06 27.55
N ARG A 375 -14.56 15.67 26.37
CA ARG A 375 -15.63 16.11 25.48
C ARG A 375 -16.51 14.95 25.02
N MET A 376 -15.91 13.82 24.68
CA MET A 376 -16.64 12.61 24.31
C MET A 376 -17.50 12.08 25.46
N ARG A 377 -16.94 12.03 26.67
CA ARG A 377 -17.67 11.60 27.88
C ARG A 377 -18.86 12.51 28.15
N ASP A 378 -18.66 13.81 28.10
CA ASP A 378 -19.69 14.79 28.45
C ASP A 378 -20.81 14.81 27.41
N ALA A 379 -20.48 14.65 26.13
CA ALA A 379 -21.47 14.46 25.07
C ALA A 379 -22.31 13.19 25.25
N ALA A 380 -21.70 12.05 25.58
CA ALA A 380 -22.44 10.81 25.80
C ALA A 380 -23.42 10.90 26.99
N ARG A 381 -23.09 11.67 28.03
CA ARG A 381 -23.98 11.91 29.19
C ARG A 381 -25.29 12.59 28.79
N THR A 382 -25.29 13.40 27.74
CA THR A 382 -26.52 14.04 27.21
C THR A 382 -27.54 13.01 26.70
N LYS A 383 -27.08 11.81 26.34
CA LYS A 383 -27.91 10.66 25.92
C LYS A 383 -28.11 9.64 27.05
N THR A 384 -27.82 9.99 28.30
CA THR A 384 -27.87 9.09 29.47
C THR A 384 -26.96 7.85 29.33
N ARG A 385 -25.91 7.95 28.52
CA ARG A 385 -24.92 6.87 28.31
C ARG A 385 -23.59 7.22 28.95
N SER A 386 -22.86 6.19 29.39
CA SER A 386 -21.52 6.34 29.94
C SER A 386 -20.48 5.92 28.92
N LEU A 387 -19.74 6.90 28.39
CA LEU A 387 -18.63 6.67 27.47
C LEU A 387 -17.33 7.10 28.16
N VAL A 388 -16.71 6.17 28.90
CA VAL A 388 -15.49 6.42 29.66
C VAL A 388 -14.36 5.59 29.07
N PHE A 389 -13.32 6.28 28.60
CA PHE A 389 -12.11 5.67 28.05
C PHE A 389 -10.97 5.71 29.06
N ARG A 390 -10.08 4.73 28.98
CA ARG A 390 -8.77 4.72 29.63
C ARG A 390 -7.69 4.93 28.57
N ARG A 391 -6.54 5.48 28.95
CA ARG A 391 -5.38 5.59 28.05
C ARG A 391 -4.96 4.19 27.59
N ALA A 392 -4.84 4.00 26.27
CA ALA A 392 -4.28 2.78 25.71
C ALA A 392 -2.77 2.71 25.96
N ASP A 393 -2.20 1.51 25.96
CA ASP A 393 -0.75 1.35 25.89
C ASP A 393 -0.31 1.57 24.44
N ASN A 394 0.49 2.62 24.23
CA ASN A 394 0.96 3.03 22.90
C ASN A 394 2.39 2.56 22.58
N ALA A 395 2.96 1.61 23.33
CA ALA A 395 4.24 1.02 22.97
C ALA A 395 4.13 0.27 21.63
N ARG A 396 4.66 0.86 20.55
CA ARG A 396 4.65 0.27 19.19
C ARG A 396 5.71 -0.81 19.04
N VAL A 397 6.95 -0.47 19.38
CA VAL A 397 8.14 -1.32 19.23
C VAL A 397 8.70 -1.75 20.59
N PRO A 398 9.42 -2.88 20.68
CA PRO A 398 10.02 -3.34 21.93
C PRO A 398 10.95 -2.27 22.54
N ALA A 399 10.73 -1.94 23.81
CA ALA A 399 11.66 -1.12 24.59
C ALA A 399 12.14 -1.95 25.80
N ARG A 400 13.47 -2.08 25.94
CA ARG A 400 14.11 -2.70 27.12
C ARG A 400 13.59 -4.11 27.48
N GLY A 401 13.38 -4.96 26.48
CA GLY A 401 13.00 -6.37 26.68
C GLY A 401 11.51 -6.66 26.86
N ALA A 402 10.63 -5.65 26.81
CA ALA A 402 9.19 -5.83 26.74
C ALA A 402 8.72 -6.10 25.29
N MET A 403 7.70 -6.93 25.12
CA MET A 403 7.09 -7.19 23.81
C MET A 403 6.46 -5.90 23.26
N GLY A 404 6.81 -5.50 22.04
CA GLY A 404 6.21 -4.33 21.38
C GLY A 404 4.77 -4.61 20.94
N GLY A 405 3.95 -3.57 20.82
CA GLY A 405 2.55 -3.70 20.42
C GLY A 405 2.35 -4.30 19.04
N TRP A 406 3.27 -4.07 18.09
CA TRP A 406 3.20 -4.73 16.79
C TRP A 406 3.53 -6.23 16.84
N ASP A 407 4.44 -6.64 17.72
CA ASP A 407 4.70 -8.06 17.96
C ASP A 407 3.47 -8.73 18.62
N GLN A 408 2.79 -8.06 19.55
CA GLN A 408 1.51 -8.54 20.10
C GLN A 408 0.46 -8.82 19.01
N VAL A 409 0.28 -7.88 18.08
CA VAL A 409 -0.65 -8.07 16.95
C VAL A 409 -0.18 -9.25 16.08
N ARG A 410 1.11 -9.31 15.72
CA ARG A 410 1.69 -10.37 14.89
C ARG A 410 1.52 -11.75 15.53
N GLN A 411 1.87 -11.91 16.80
CA GLN A 411 1.72 -13.18 17.52
C GLN A 411 0.26 -13.65 17.49
N ARG A 412 -0.69 -12.74 17.70
CA ARG A 412 -2.12 -13.10 17.66
C ARG A 412 -2.59 -13.54 16.26
N MET A 413 -2.10 -12.88 15.21
CA MET A 413 -2.36 -13.28 13.82
C MET A 413 -1.70 -14.63 13.51
N ILE A 414 -0.46 -14.88 13.91
CA ILE A 414 0.20 -16.18 13.74
C ILE A 414 -0.60 -17.29 14.42
N GLY A 415 -1.13 -17.02 15.61
CA GLY A 415 -2.00 -17.93 16.34
C GLY A 415 -1.26 -18.83 17.32
N ASP A 416 -1.98 -19.81 17.87
CA ASP A 416 -1.47 -20.71 18.89
C ASP A 416 -0.56 -21.83 18.34
N GLU A 417 -0.19 -22.80 19.18
CA GLU A 417 0.67 -23.93 18.80
C GLU A 417 0.06 -24.83 17.72
N GLU A 418 -1.27 -24.90 17.64
CA GLU A 418 -2.03 -25.68 16.65
C GLU A 418 -2.27 -24.89 15.35
N GLY A 419 -1.82 -23.63 15.30
CA GLY A 419 -2.03 -22.72 14.16
C GLY A 419 -3.43 -22.11 14.11
N ARG A 420 -4.21 -22.18 15.21
CA ARG A 420 -5.52 -21.53 15.33
C ARG A 420 -5.32 -20.04 15.59
N PRO A 421 -6.06 -19.15 14.90
CA PRO A 421 -5.87 -17.71 15.05
C PRO A 421 -6.25 -17.25 16.48
N MET A 422 -5.45 -16.36 17.06
CA MET A 422 -5.74 -15.70 18.34
C MET A 422 -6.27 -14.27 18.14
N MET A 423 -6.53 -13.91 16.88
CA MET A 423 -7.25 -12.72 16.45
C MET A 423 -8.06 -13.05 15.19
N ALA A 424 -9.34 -12.68 15.20
CA ALA A 424 -10.24 -12.80 14.06
C ALA A 424 -11.11 -11.55 13.90
N VAL A 425 -11.68 -11.35 12.73
CA VAL A 425 -12.42 -10.15 12.35
C VAL A 425 -13.67 -10.56 11.58
N PHE A 426 -14.82 -10.00 11.95
CA PHE A 426 -16.07 -10.22 11.23
C PHE A 426 -15.98 -9.66 9.81
N SER A 427 -16.57 -10.35 8.83
CA SER A 427 -16.52 -9.99 7.42
C SER A 427 -17.22 -8.67 7.08
N ASN A 428 -17.93 -8.06 8.03
CA ASN A 428 -18.52 -6.72 7.91
C ASN A 428 -17.61 -5.60 8.45
N CYS A 429 -16.42 -5.93 8.96
CA CYS A 429 -15.40 -4.95 9.35
C CYS A 429 -14.49 -4.62 8.16
N LEU A 430 -15.10 -4.02 7.14
CA LEU A 430 -14.51 -3.76 5.82
C LEU A 430 -13.23 -2.89 5.87
N ASP A 431 -13.21 -1.85 6.70
CA ASP A 431 -12.08 -0.92 6.77
C ASP A 431 -10.88 -1.57 7.45
N PHE A 432 -11.10 -2.34 8.52
CA PHE A 432 -10.02 -3.13 9.12
C PHE A 432 -9.44 -4.14 8.12
N ILE A 433 -10.31 -4.84 7.37
CA ILE A 433 -9.90 -5.87 6.40
C ILE A 433 -9.13 -5.27 5.22
N ARG A 434 -9.45 -4.05 4.76
CA ARG A 434 -8.73 -3.42 3.65
C ARG A 434 -7.43 -2.73 4.08
N THR A 435 -7.37 -2.18 5.30
CA THR A 435 -6.25 -1.32 5.74
C THR A 435 -5.15 -2.09 6.45
N VAL A 436 -5.50 -3.02 7.36
CA VAL A 436 -4.49 -3.71 8.19
C VAL A 436 -3.58 -4.63 7.37
N PRO A 437 -4.07 -5.39 6.38
CA PRO A 437 -3.19 -6.16 5.49
C PRO A 437 -2.34 -5.26 4.58
N ALA A 438 -2.72 -4.00 4.42
CA ALA A 438 -2.08 -3.04 3.53
C ALA A 438 -0.93 -2.25 4.18
N LEU A 439 -0.82 -2.30 5.51
CA LEU A 439 0.22 -1.61 6.26
C LEU A 439 1.60 -1.96 5.73
N GLN A 440 2.47 -0.97 5.60
CA GLN A 440 3.84 -1.13 5.10
C GLN A 440 4.82 -0.84 6.23
N HIS A 441 6.06 -1.34 6.10
CA HIS A 441 7.15 -0.99 6.99
C HIS A 441 7.59 0.47 6.79
N ASP A 442 7.93 1.18 7.87
CA ASP A 442 8.59 2.49 7.79
C ASP A 442 9.98 2.32 7.15
N GLN A 443 10.30 3.18 6.17
CA GLN A 443 11.55 3.08 5.39
C GLN A 443 12.82 3.29 6.23
N THR A 444 12.70 4.02 7.35
CA THR A 444 13.81 4.35 8.25
C THR A 444 13.81 3.50 9.52
N ARG A 445 12.65 2.99 9.94
CA ARG A 445 12.45 2.14 11.13
C ARG A 445 11.65 0.89 10.76
N PRO A 446 12.28 -0.12 10.13
CA PRO A 446 11.56 -1.29 9.61
C PRO A 446 10.76 -2.08 10.66
N GLU A 447 11.05 -1.92 11.95
CA GLU A 447 10.28 -2.50 13.04
C GLU A 447 8.92 -1.82 13.32
N ASP A 448 8.69 -0.64 12.76
CA ASP A 448 7.45 0.15 12.86
C ASP A 448 6.74 0.21 11.50
N ILE A 449 5.49 0.67 11.50
CA ILE A 449 4.71 0.86 10.28
C ILE A 449 4.91 2.27 9.70
N ASP A 450 4.72 2.41 8.39
CA ASP A 450 4.64 3.70 7.72
C ASP A 450 3.37 4.46 8.14
N THR A 451 3.56 5.53 8.93
CA THR A 451 2.48 6.36 9.48
C THR A 451 1.92 7.38 8.50
N ASP A 452 2.53 7.56 7.33
CA ASP A 452 1.95 8.40 6.27
C ASP A 452 0.78 7.67 5.56
N GLY A 453 0.78 6.33 5.66
CA GLY A 453 -0.27 5.43 5.17
C GLY A 453 -1.58 5.53 5.96
N GLU A 454 -2.49 4.60 5.70
CA GLU A 454 -3.78 4.52 6.39
C GLU A 454 -3.68 3.53 7.57
N ASP A 455 -3.12 3.99 8.69
CA ASP A 455 -2.73 3.17 9.84
C ASP A 455 -3.73 3.12 11.00
N HIS A 456 -4.73 4.01 11.01
CA HIS A 456 -5.70 4.20 12.09
C HIS A 456 -6.36 2.92 12.62
N ALA A 457 -6.81 2.02 11.72
CA ALA A 457 -7.41 0.75 12.13
C ALA A 457 -6.38 -0.23 12.71
N GLY A 458 -5.15 -0.20 12.20
CA GLY A 458 -4.03 -0.98 12.73
C GLY A 458 -3.63 -0.52 14.13
N ASP A 459 -3.49 0.78 14.33
CA ASP A 459 -3.19 1.38 15.64
C ASP A 459 -4.30 1.10 16.65
N GLU A 460 -5.56 1.28 16.25
CA GLU A 460 -6.70 0.95 17.10
C GLU A 460 -6.75 -0.54 17.46
N GLY A 461 -6.51 -1.44 16.50
CA GLY A 461 -6.41 -2.88 16.77
C GLY A 461 -5.25 -3.25 17.69
N ARG A 462 -4.12 -2.53 17.59
CA ARG A 462 -2.99 -2.67 18.51
C ARG A 462 -3.37 -2.26 19.94
N TYR A 463 -4.15 -1.19 20.12
CA TYR A 463 -4.65 -0.79 21.44
C TYR A 463 -5.52 -1.89 22.07
N ALA A 464 -6.39 -2.55 21.29
CA ALA A 464 -7.13 -3.72 21.77
C ALA A 464 -6.19 -4.85 22.21
N CYS A 465 -5.22 -5.22 21.37
CA CYS A 465 -4.25 -6.28 21.66
C CYS A 465 -3.43 -5.97 22.93
N MET A 466 -2.97 -4.73 23.08
CA MET A 466 -2.18 -4.29 24.24
C MET A 466 -3.01 -4.16 25.52
N SER A 467 -4.32 -3.93 25.42
CA SER A 467 -5.20 -3.97 26.60
C SER A 467 -5.34 -5.38 27.19
N ARG A 468 -4.98 -6.42 26.42
CA ARG A 468 -4.99 -7.84 26.79
C ARG A 468 -3.75 -8.54 26.22
N PRO A 469 -2.54 -8.28 26.75
CA PRO A 469 -1.34 -8.88 26.20
C PRO A 469 -1.44 -10.41 26.22
N TRP A 470 -1.05 -11.04 25.12
CA TRP A 470 -0.99 -12.49 25.00
C TRP A 470 0.39 -12.90 24.47
N SER A 471 0.94 -13.97 25.00
CA SER A 471 2.21 -14.52 24.53
C SER A 471 1.96 -15.95 24.08
N ARG A 472 2.35 -16.25 22.85
CA ARG A 472 2.39 -17.63 22.37
C ARG A 472 3.34 -18.42 23.27
N LYS A 473 2.92 -19.60 23.71
CA LYS A 473 3.83 -20.53 24.39
C LYS A 473 4.88 -21.02 23.38
N ALA A 474 6.14 -21.04 23.79
CA ALA A 474 7.21 -21.55 22.95
C ALA A 474 7.01 -23.07 22.75
N PRO A 475 7.23 -23.61 21.54
CA PRO A 475 7.16 -25.04 21.32
C PRO A 475 8.15 -25.76 22.25
N ALA A 476 7.73 -26.88 22.83
CA ALA A 476 8.58 -27.66 23.73
C ALA A 476 9.90 -28.00 23.01
N PRO A 477 11.06 -27.86 23.69
CA PRO A 477 12.33 -28.19 23.09
C PRO A 477 12.30 -29.65 22.61
N THR A 478 12.51 -29.85 21.32
CA THR A 478 12.64 -31.19 20.75
C THR A 478 13.83 -31.82 21.47
N THR A 479 13.58 -32.90 22.21
CA THR A 479 14.64 -33.62 22.91
C THR A 479 15.57 -34.18 21.83
N ALA A 480 16.69 -33.49 21.60
CA ALA A 480 17.74 -34.00 20.75
C ALA A 480 18.16 -35.34 21.34
N GLN A 481 17.95 -36.44 20.59
CA GLN A 481 18.48 -37.74 20.95
C GLN A 481 19.99 -37.56 21.18
N ALA A 482 20.44 -37.84 22.39
CA ALA A 482 21.85 -37.76 22.75
C ALA A 482 22.64 -38.71 21.85
N SER A 483 23.32 -38.16 20.84
CA SER A 483 24.26 -38.94 20.04
C SER A 483 25.43 -39.33 20.94
N GLY A 484 25.52 -40.62 21.21
CA GLY A 484 26.58 -41.19 22.04
C GLY A 484 27.93 -41.06 21.35
N TYR A 485 28.79 -40.20 21.89
CA TYR A 485 30.24 -40.30 21.66
C TYR A 485 30.97 -40.26 23.00
N LYS A 486 31.39 -41.45 23.44
CA LYS A 486 32.39 -41.66 24.49
C LYS A 486 33.71 -41.03 24.03
N ARG A 487 34.31 -40.15 24.84
CA ARG A 487 35.72 -39.73 24.67
C ARG A 487 36.63 -40.87 25.10
N LEU A 488 37.39 -41.42 24.15
CA LEU A 488 38.63 -42.14 24.40
C LEU A 488 39.71 -41.08 24.66
N ASN A 489 40.26 -41.04 25.88
CA ASN A 489 41.50 -40.34 26.16
C ASN A 489 42.65 -41.29 25.80
N GLU A 490 43.41 -40.94 24.76
CA GLU A 490 44.71 -41.53 24.49
C GLU A 490 45.82 -40.57 24.94
N ASP A 491 46.80 -41.18 25.61
CA ASP A 491 48.04 -40.63 26.11
C ASP A 491 48.84 -39.86 25.07
N ARG A 492 49.53 -38.80 25.52
CA ARG A 492 50.90 -38.47 25.07
C ARG A 492 51.56 -37.43 25.98
N ASN A 493 52.48 -37.96 26.79
CA ASN A 493 53.80 -37.42 27.14
C ASN A 493 54.17 -36.03 26.59
N SER A 494 54.52 -35.13 27.50
CA SER A 494 55.69 -34.27 27.33
C SER A 494 56.35 -33.95 28.68
N ASP A 495 57.48 -34.61 28.91
CA ASP A 495 58.46 -34.34 29.96
C ASP A 495 59.16 -32.98 29.77
N GLY A 496 59.43 -32.32 30.90
CA GLY A 496 60.56 -31.40 31.13
C GLY A 496 60.35 -29.97 30.59
N TRP A 497 60.57 -28.91 31.38
CA TRP A 497 61.86 -28.60 32.01
C TRP A 497 61.73 -27.65 33.22
N LYS A 498 62.30 -28.13 34.35
CA LYS A 498 63.26 -27.50 35.30
C LYS A 498 62.90 -26.35 36.27
N SER A 499 62.99 -26.76 37.55
CA SER A 499 63.78 -26.24 38.69
C SER A 499 63.45 -24.90 39.35
N ARG A 500 63.03 -24.95 40.62
CA ARG A 500 63.94 -24.94 41.80
C ARG A 500 63.32 -25.73 42.95
#